data_AF-A0A523LLG3-F1
#
_entry.id   AF-A0A523LLG3-F1
#
_cell.length_a   1.000
_cell.length_b   1.000
_cell.length_c   1.000
_cell.angle_alpha   90.00
_cell.angle_beta   90.00
_cell.angle_gamma   90.00
#
_symmetry.space_group_name_H-M   'P 1'
#
loop_
_entity.id
_entity.type
_entity.pdbx_description
1 polymer ?
#
loop_
_entity_poly.entity_id
_entity_poly.type
_entity_poly.pdbx_seq_one_letter_code
_entity_poly.pdbx_strand_id
1 'polypeptide(L)'
;MFEKEIQNTIGENMTSEQSKCPVMGTAHQAVGGTANQHWWPNQLNLRILGQNHAQADPNGEDFDYAEEFKSLDFEALAKDV
;
A
#
# COMPACT_ATOMS: atom_id res chain seq x y z
N MET A 1 -7.41 13.02 -28.52
CA MET A 1 -7.54 12.02 -29.59
C MET A 1 -6.18 11.86 -30.22
N PHE A 2 -5.48 10.74 -30.20
CA PHE A 2 -5.61 9.45 -29.52
C PHE A 2 -4.30 8.76 -29.92
N GLU A 3 -3.57 8.21 -28.95
CA GLU A 3 -2.59 7.11 -29.08
C GLU A 3 -1.36 7.24 -30.02
N LYS A 4 -0.28 6.59 -29.56
CA LYS A 4 1.02 6.30 -30.21
C LYS A 4 2.04 7.44 -30.02
N GLU A 5 3.15 7.29 -29.31
CA GLU A 5 4.04 6.13 -29.23
C GLU A 5 4.59 5.95 -27.81
N ILE A 6 4.50 4.70 -27.38
CA ILE A 6 5.17 4.09 -26.25
C ILE A 6 6.67 4.36 -26.41
N GLN A 7 7.24 5.19 -25.53
CA GLN A 7 8.68 5.37 -25.44
C GLN A 7 9.30 4.06 -24.93
N ASN A 8 10.01 3.45 -25.87
CA ASN A 8 10.99 2.39 -25.72
C ASN A 8 11.87 2.50 -24.47
N THR A 9 12.33 1.31 -24.06
CA THR A 9 13.58 1.02 -23.35
C THR A 9 13.53 1.13 -21.84
N ILE A 10 13.40 -0.02 -21.17
CA ILE A 10 14.42 -0.53 -20.23
C ILE A 10 14.15 -2.02 -19.97
N GLY A 11 14.73 -2.86 -20.83
CA GLY A 11 15.21 -4.16 -20.40
C GLY A 11 16.56 -3.98 -19.69
N GLU A 12 16.81 -4.87 -18.73
CA GLU A 12 18.03 -5.10 -17.95
C GLU A 12 18.14 -4.44 -16.55
N ASN A 13 17.79 -5.27 -15.57
CA ASN A 13 18.55 -5.62 -14.36
C ASN A 13 19.10 -4.49 -13.49
N MET A 14 18.51 -4.22 -12.30
CA MET A 14 19.29 -3.85 -11.10
C MET A 14 18.59 -4.24 -9.76
N THR A 15 19.28 -5.16 -9.06
CA THR A 15 19.42 -5.31 -7.60
C THR A 15 18.23 -5.76 -6.74
N SER A 16 18.11 -7.09 -6.61
CA SER A 16 17.88 -7.73 -5.32
C SER A 16 18.91 -7.20 -4.30
N GLU A 17 18.47 -6.73 -3.12
CA GLU A 17 19.24 -6.44 -1.87
C GLU A 17 18.71 -5.21 -1.10
N GLN A 18 17.70 -4.46 -1.58
CA GLN A 18 17.38 -3.13 -1.00
C GLN A 18 16.19 -3.04 -0.01
N SER A 19 15.67 -4.15 0.53
CA SER A 19 14.55 -4.05 1.50
C SER A 19 14.65 -4.95 2.73
N LYS A 20 15.77 -5.64 2.94
CA LYS A 20 16.00 -6.41 4.18
C LYS A 20 16.59 -5.47 5.23
N CYS A 21 15.71 -4.85 6.03
CA CYS A 21 16.11 -3.98 7.14
C CYS A 21 17.12 -4.70 8.06
N PRO A 22 18.38 -4.25 8.14
CA PRO A 22 19.45 -4.99 8.81
C PRO A 22 19.41 -4.96 10.35
N VAL A 23 18.57 -4.10 10.95
CA VAL A 23 18.41 -3.94 12.41
C VAL A 23 17.07 -4.48 12.94
N MET A 24 16.14 -4.86 12.06
CA MET A 24 14.86 -5.50 12.44
C MET A 24 14.92 -7.04 12.38
N GLY A 25 16.09 -7.61 12.68
CA GLY A 25 16.31 -9.06 12.67
C GLY A 25 15.43 -9.84 13.66
N THR A 26 14.83 -9.17 14.65
CA THR A 26 13.80 -9.74 15.52
C THR A 26 12.69 -8.71 15.75
N ALA A 27 12.05 -8.25 14.68
CA ALA A 27 10.73 -7.68 14.85
C ALA A 27 9.79 -8.84 15.22
N HIS A 28 9.29 -8.86 16.46
CA HIS A 28 8.06 -9.57 16.80
C HIS A 28 6.86 -8.89 16.11
N GLN A 29 6.94 -8.73 14.78
CA GLN A 29 5.76 -8.78 13.95
C GLN A 29 5.35 -10.24 13.95
N ALA A 30 4.06 -10.54 13.96
CA ALA A 30 3.54 -11.88 13.68
C ALA A 30 3.78 -12.27 12.20
N VAL A 31 4.99 -12.04 11.70
CA VAL A 31 5.47 -12.26 10.33
C VAL A 31 6.68 -13.19 10.47
N GLY A 32 6.47 -14.31 11.15
CA GLY A 32 7.46 -15.36 11.30
C GLY A 32 7.52 -16.20 10.03
N GLY A 33 8.72 -16.29 9.44
CA GLY A 33 9.06 -17.25 8.38
C GLY A 33 8.96 -16.72 6.95
N THR A 34 9.68 -17.41 6.05
CA THR A 34 9.55 -17.20 4.61
C THR A 34 8.09 -17.43 4.20
N ALA A 35 7.41 -16.36 3.81
CA ALA A 35 6.01 -16.44 3.39
C ALA A 35 5.86 -17.32 2.14
N ASN A 36 4.67 -17.86 1.89
CA ASN A 36 4.42 -18.73 0.73
C ASN A 36 4.83 -18.10 -0.62
N GLN A 37 4.81 -16.77 -0.72
CA GLN A 37 5.27 -16.04 -1.92
C GLN A 37 6.77 -16.19 -2.17
N HIS A 38 7.57 -16.49 -1.14
CA HIS A 38 9.00 -16.77 -1.27
C HIS A 38 9.25 -18.13 -1.93
N TRP A 39 8.41 -19.14 -1.66
CA TRP A 39 8.54 -20.49 -2.21
C TRP A 39 7.88 -20.62 -3.59
N TRP A 40 6.76 -19.92 -3.82
CA TRP A 40 6.04 -19.90 -5.09
C TRP A 40 5.83 -18.47 -5.59
N PRO A 41 6.84 -17.86 -6.24
CA PRO A 41 6.78 -16.46 -6.68
C PRO A 41 5.69 -16.19 -7.74
N ASN A 42 5.28 -17.21 -8.50
CA ASN A 42 4.26 -17.10 -9.54
C ASN A 42 2.85 -17.55 -9.07
N GLN A 43 2.65 -17.75 -7.77
CA GLN A 43 1.33 -18.12 -7.24
C GLN A 43 0.35 -16.95 -7.36
N LEU A 44 -0.89 -17.25 -7.76
CA LEU A 44 -1.97 -16.25 -7.81
C LEU A 44 -2.18 -15.61 -6.43
N ASN A 45 -2.08 -14.28 -6.37
CA ASN A 45 -2.17 -13.53 -5.13
C ASN A 45 -3.62 -13.15 -4.81
N LEU A 46 -4.24 -13.86 -3.87
CA LEU A 46 -5.61 -13.58 -3.40
C LEU A 46 -5.67 -12.50 -2.31
N ARG A 47 -4.52 -12.03 -1.79
CA ARG A 47 -4.50 -11.01 -0.72
C ARG A 47 -5.13 -9.70 -1.15
N ILE A 48 -5.12 -9.39 -2.45
CA ILE A 48 -5.74 -8.18 -3.00
C ILE A 48 -7.24 -8.10 -2.69
N LEU A 49 -7.92 -9.25 -2.61
CA LEU A 49 -9.36 -9.31 -2.33
C LEU A 49 -9.70 -9.05 -0.86
N GLY A 50 -8.73 -9.17 0.04
CA GLY A 50 -8.88 -8.91 1.47
C GLY A 50 -8.28 -7.57 1.92
N GLN A 51 -7.85 -6.73 0.98
CA GLN A 51 -7.38 -5.38 1.29
C GLN A 51 -8.56 -4.52 1.76
N ASN A 52 -8.30 -3.63 2.73
CA ASN A 52 -9.26 -2.65 3.24
C ASN A 52 -10.60 -3.25 3.73
N HIS A 53 -10.52 -4.32 4.51
CA HIS A 53 -11.70 -4.90 5.13
C HIS A 53 -12.22 -4.01 6.28
N ALA A 54 -13.54 -3.94 6.47
CA ALA A 54 -14.19 -3.06 7.45
C ALA A 54 -13.66 -3.25 8.89
N GLN A 55 -13.30 -4.48 9.29
CA GLN A 55 -12.75 -4.75 10.63
C GLN A 55 -11.33 -4.16 10.85
N ALA A 56 -10.60 -3.83 9.79
CA ALA A 56 -9.32 -3.12 9.88
C ALA A 56 -9.47 -1.60 9.79
N ASP A 57 -10.69 -1.09 9.55
CA ASP A 57 -10.94 0.34 9.56
C ASP A 57 -10.96 0.85 11.01
N PRO A 58 -10.03 1.74 11.42
CA PRO A 58 -10.03 2.31 12.77
C PRO A 58 -11.20 3.27 13.02
N ASN A 59 -11.84 3.80 11.97
CA ASN A 59 -12.91 4.78 12.10
C ASN A 59 -14.28 4.15 12.39
N GLY A 60 -14.40 2.83 12.21
CA GLY A 60 -15.64 2.08 12.45
C GLY A 60 -16.65 2.17 11.31
N GLU A 61 -17.69 1.33 11.38
CA GLU A 61 -18.66 1.13 10.28
C GLU A 61 -19.58 2.35 10.05
N ASP A 62 -19.77 3.20 11.06
CA ASP A 62 -20.69 4.33 11.01
C ASP A 62 -20.03 5.65 10.56
N PHE A 63 -18.72 5.65 10.26
CA PHE A 63 -17.99 6.86 9.93
C PHE A 63 -18.17 7.27 8.45
N ASP A 64 -18.74 8.45 8.22
CA ASP A 64 -18.87 9.05 6.88
C ASP A 64 -17.87 10.20 6.70
N TYR A 65 -16.77 9.91 6.00
CA TYR A 65 -15.76 10.92 5.67
C TYR A 65 -16.32 12.11 4.89
N ALA A 66 -17.31 11.89 4.02
CA ALA A 66 -17.84 12.96 3.18
C ALA A 66 -18.67 13.97 4.00
N GLU A 67 -19.38 13.51 5.03
CA GLU A 67 -20.11 14.39 5.94
C GLU A 67 -19.16 15.18 6.85
N GLU A 68 -18.18 14.50 7.46
CA GLU A 68 -17.20 15.15 8.33
C GLU A 68 -16.35 16.18 7.57
N PHE A 69 -15.96 15.88 6.33
CA PHE A 69 -15.20 16.80 5.49
C PHE A 69 -15.99 18.08 5.13
N LYS A 70 -17.32 18.02 5.01
CA LYS A 70 -18.14 19.21 4.77
C LYS A 70 -18.23 20.12 6.00
N SER A 71 -18.12 19.54 7.19
CA SER A 71 -18.12 20.29 8.45
C SER A 71 -16.77 20.98 8.75
N LEU A 72 -15.72 20.60 8.01
CA LEU A 72 -14.36 21.11 8.19
C LEU A 72 -14.22 22.55 7.71
N ASP A 73 -13.52 23.39 8.48
CA ASP A 73 -13.17 24.74 8.08
C ASP A 73 -11.99 24.74 7.10
N PHE A 74 -12.31 24.83 5.81
CA PHE A 74 -11.34 24.92 4.72
C PHE A 74 -10.50 26.18 4.76
N GLU A 75 -11.06 27.30 5.20
CA GLU A 75 -10.35 28.58 5.21
C GLU A 75 -9.30 28.63 6.31
N ALA A 76 -9.59 28.04 7.47
CA ALA A 76 -8.61 27.89 8.53
C ALA A 76 -7.49 26.92 8.12
N LEU A 77 -7.85 25.76 7.55
CA LEU A 77 -6.86 24.76 7.11
C LEU A 77 -5.89 25.32 6.05
N ALA A 78 -6.43 26.02 5.05
CA ALA A 78 -5.60 26.58 3.97
C ALA A 78 -4.67 27.71 4.43
N LYS A 79 -4.93 28.33 5.58
CA LYS A 79 -4.05 29.36 6.16
C LYS A 79 -2.94 28.76 7.03
N ASP A 80 -3.13 27.53 7.52
CA ASP A 80 -2.19 26.86 8.43
C ASP A 80 -1.09 26.07 7.68
N VAL A 81 -1.38 25.67 6.42
CA VAL A 81 -0.47 24.93 5.52
C VAL A 81 0.42 25.88 4.73
#